data_AF-A0A7R9ZM52-F1
#
_entry.id   AF-A0A7R9ZM52-F1
#
_cell.length_a   1.000
_cell.length_b   1.000
_cell.length_c   1.000
_cell.angle_alpha   90.00
_cell.angle_beta   90.00
_cell.angle_gamma   90.00
#
_symmetry.space_group_name_H-M   'P 1'
#
loop_
_entity.id
_entity.type
_entity.pdbx_description
1 polymer ?
#
loop_
_entity_poly.entity_id
_entity_poly.type
_entity_poly.pdbx_seq_one_letter_code
_entity_poly.pdbx_strand_id
1 'polypeptide(L)'
;RTQAGGVVLTRAEGIDLAVIQALRVLVATDEEWMERSEAVGNFATEISPENERKARLAAKIAIEMELSSKPTTLQEDEIILKQLQAKKNGVEPEEILAVAFRIEKKKILKEALNRLG
;
A
#
# COMPACT_ATOMS: atom_id res chain seq x y z
N ARG A 1 -9.73 -29.29 0.43
CA ARG A 1 -9.84 -28.28 -0.65
C ARG A 1 -9.49 -26.93 -0.05
N THR A 2 -8.31 -26.43 -0.43
CA THR A 2 -7.78 -25.06 -0.31
C THR A 2 -8.32 -24.16 0.82
N GLN A 3 -7.57 -24.10 1.92
CA GLN A 3 -7.59 -22.93 2.80
C GLN A 3 -7.05 -21.74 2.01
N ALA A 4 -7.92 -20.79 1.65
CA ALA A 4 -7.50 -19.45 1.25
C ALA A 4 -7.04 -18.72 2.53
N GLY A 5 -5.87 -19.10 3.04
CA GLY A 5 -5.21 -18.43 4.15
C GLY A 5 -4.64 -17.12 3.64
N GLY A 6 -5.49 -16.09 3.54
CA GLY A 6 -5.01 -14.72 3.43
C GLY A 6 -4.17 -14.42 4.65
N VAL A 7 -2.85 -14.29 4.47
CA VAL A 7 -1.97 -13.83 5.52
C VAL A 7 -2.38 -12.40 5.84
N VAL A 8 -3.11 -12.23 6.94
CA VAL A 8 -3.30 -10.92 7.57
C VAL A 8 -1.95 -10.57 8.18
N LEU A 9 -1.04 -10.04 7.36
CA LEU A 9 0.10 -9.31 7.88
C LEU A 9 -0.49 -8.17 8.70
N THR A 10 -0.26 -8.19 10.01
CA THR A 10 -0.60 -7.10 10.92
C THR A 10 0.19 -5.86 10.49
N ARG A 11 -0.34 -5.13 9.50
CA ARG A 11 0.16 -3.85 9.01
C ARG A 11 -0.18 -2.75 10.01
N ALA A 12 0.17 -2.93 11.29
CA ALA A 12 -0.12 -1.95 12.34
C ALA A 12 0.33 -0.53 11.93
N GLU A 13 1.38 -0.45 11.11
CA GLU A 13 1.96 0.79 10.60
C GLU A 13 1.61 1.12 9.13
N GLY A 14 0.61 0.44 8.54
CA GLY A 14 0.18 0.68 7.16
C GLY A 14 1.05 0.06 6.06
N ILE A 15 2.25 -0.41 6.40
CA ILE A 15 3.21 -1.04 5.48
C ILE A 15 3.72 -2.36 6.07
N ASP A 16 4.15 -3.25 5.19
CA ASP A 16 4.87 -4.48 5.55
C ASP A 16 6.28 -4.20 6.11
N LEU A 17 6.72 -4.99 7.09
CA LEU A 17 8.01 -4.80 7.75
C LEU A 17 9.22 -4.93 6.79
N ALA A 18 9.15 -5.85 5.83
CA ALA A 18 10.23 -6.01 4.85
C ALA A 18 10.28 -4.81 3.88
N VAL A 19 9.13 -4.22 3.56
CA VAL A 19 9.06 -3.02 2.73
C VAL A 19 9.65 -1.81 3.46
N ILE A 20 9.29 -1.57 4.72
CA ILE A 20 9.86 -0.44 5.45
C ILE A 20 11.37 -0.64 5.70
N GLN A 21 11.82 -1.88 5.95
CA GLN A 21 13.25 -2.21 6.02
C GLN A 21 13.98 -1.85 4.72
N ALA A 22 13.44 -2.24 3.57
CA ALA A 22 14.02 -1.88 2.28
C ALA A 22 14.06 -0.36 2.05
N LEU A 23 13.03 0.35 2.49
CA LEU A 23 12.99 1.82 2.42
C LEU A 23 14.01 2.49 3.34
N ARG A 24 14.25 1.95 4.54
CA ARG A 24 15.31 2.42 5.45
C ARG A 24 16.69 2.28 4.82
N VAL A 25 16.96 1.16 4.14
CA VAL A 25 18.19 0.96 3.37
C VAL A 25 18.27 1.96 2.22
N LEU A 26 17.19 2.17 1.47
CA LEU A 26 17.15 3.07 0.33
C LEU A 26 17.52 4.52 0.69
N VAL A 27 17.11 4.98 1.87
CA VAL A 27 17.31 6.37 2.32
C VAL A 27 18.50 6.55 3.26
N ALA A 28 19.24 5.47 3.53
CA ALA A 28 20.40 5.47 4.41
C ALA A 28 21.52 6.33 3.86
N THR A 29 22.25 7.02 4.74
CA THR A 29 23.54 7.62 4.37
C THR A 29 24.64 6.55 4.38
N ASP A 30 25.79 6.87 3.79
CA ASP A 30 26.95 5.98 3.83
C ASP A 30 27.40 5.72 5.28
N GLU A 31 27.30 6.73 6.16
CA GLU A 31 27.58 6.58 7.59
C GLU A 31 26.60 5.59 8.27
N GLU A 32 25.29 5.77 8.06
CA GLU A 32 24.29 4.84 8.60
C GLU A 32 24.48 3.42 8.04
N TRP A 33 24.93 3.29 6.80
CA TRP A 33 25.25 2.00 6.18
C TRP A 33 26.47 1.31 6.84
N MET A 34 27.55 2.06 7.04
CA MET A 34 28.76 1.57 7.71
C MET A 34 28.50 1.20 9.18
N GLU A 35 27.77 2.04 9.92
CA GLU A 35 27.39 1.78 11.32
C GLU A 35 26.56 0.50 11.48
N ARG A 36 25.88 0.07 10.42
CA ARG A 36 25.08 -1.14 10.36
C ARG A 36 25.83 -2.33 9.77
N SER A 37 27.16 -2.27 9.75
CA SER A 37 28.03 -3.33 9.22
C SER A 37 27.68 -3.73 7.79
N GLU A 38 27.13 -2.78 7.01
CA GLU A 38 26.76 -2.98 5.61
C GLU A 38 25.77 -4.14 5.38
N ALA A 39 24.97 -4.46 6.39
CA ALA A 39 24.04 -5.58 6.35
C ALA A 39 22.58 -5.11 6.36
N VAL A 40 21.83 -5.44 5.31
CA VAL A 40 20.39 -5.12 5.18
C VAL A 40 19.59 -5.58 6.39
N GLY A 41 19.93 -6.72 6.99
CA GLY A 41 19.27 -7.25 8.20
C GLY A 41 19.29 -6.28 9.39
N ASN A 42 20.29 -5.40 9.47
CA ASN A 42 20.44 -4.44 10.55
C ASN A 42 19.53 -3.20 10.42
N PHE A 43 18.75 -3.12 9.34
CA PHE A 43 17.73 -2.10 9.08
C PHE A 43 16.30 -2.56 9.45
N ALA A 44 16.17 -3.75 10.06
CA ALA A 44 14.88 -4.30 10.47
C ALA A 44 14.15 -3.42 11.51
N THR A 45 14.90 -2.61 12.26
CA THR A 45 14.40 -1.63 13.23
C THR A 45 14.78 -0.21 12.81
N GLU A 46 14.17 0.78 13.47
CA GLU A 46 14.53 2.20 13.30
C GLU A 46 16.03 2.45 13.57
N ILE A 47 16.63 3.33 12.77
CA ILE A 47 18.06 3.68 12.82
C ILE A 47 18.25 5.08 13.39
N SER A 48 17.56 6.04 12.78
CA SER A 48 17.51 7.42 13.20
C SER A 48 16.12 7.98 12.90
N PRO A 49 15.65 8.99 13.65
CA PRO A 49 14.36 9.63 13.38
C PRO A 49 14.27 10.20 11.96
N GLU A 50 15.39 10.70 11.41
CA GLU A 50 15.43 11.26 10.06
C GLU A 50 15.36 10.16 8.98
N ASN A 51 16.06 9.04 9.16
CA ASN A 51 15.96 7.88 8.27
C ASN A 51 14.52 7.33 8.24
N GLU A 52 13.91 7.15 9.41
CA GLU A 52 12.53 6.68 9.52
C GLU A 52 11.54 7.63 8.85
N ARG A 53 11.71 8.95 9.07
CA ARG A 53 10.90 9.99 8.43
C ARG A 53 11.02 9.92 6.91
N LYS A 54 12.24 9.78 6.36
CA LYS A 54 12.47 9.64 4.91
C LYS A 54 11.86 8.35 4.35
N ALA A 55 12.00 7.22 5.06
CA ALA A 55 11.45 5.94 4.65
C ALA A 55 9.91 5.98 4.57
N ARG A 56 9.26 6.54 5.59
CA ARG A 56 7.80 6.75 5.60
C ARG A 56 7.35 7.73 4.52
N LEU A 57 8.09 8.82 4.32
CA LEU A 57 7.79 9.79 3.26
C LEU A 57 7.89 9.16 1.86
N ALA A 58 8.91 8.33 1.60
CA ALA A 58 9.07 7.63 0.34
C ALA A 58 7.86 6.71 0.05
N ALA A 59 7.41 5.96 1.06
CA ALA A 59 6.21 5.14 0.91
C ALA A 59 4.94 5.96 0.69
N LYS A 60 4.77 7.04 1.45
CA LYS A 60 3.64 7.96 1.30
C LYS A 60 3.54 8.50 -0.12
N ILE A 61 4.65 9.03 -0.65
CA ILE A 61 4.72 9.55 -2.02
C ILE A 61 4.39 8.44 -3.03
N ALA A 62 4.93 7.24 -2.87
CA ALA A 62 4.65 6.14 -3.79
C ALA A 62 3.15 5.77 -3.83
N ILE A 63 2.48 5.75 -2.67
CA ILE A 63 1.05 5.46 -2.58
C ILE A 63 0.20 6.61 -3.14
N GLU A 64 0.56 7.86 -2.85
CA GLU A 64 -0.09 9.05 -3.41
C GLU A 64 0.01 9.08 -4.94
N MET A 65 1.19 8.79 -5.49
CA MET A 65 1.40 8.67 -6.93
C MET A 65 0.51 7.57 -7.53
N GLU A 66 0.50 6.38 -6.95
CA GLU A 66 -0.32 5.26 -7.43
C GLU A 66 -1.82 5.57 -7.39
N LEU A 67 -2.31 6.29 -6.38
CA LEU A 67 -3.70 6.74 -6.29
C LEU A 67 -4.03 7.83 -7.33
N SER A 68 -3.14 8.81 -7.49
CA SER A 68 -3.30 9.91 -8.44
C SER A 68 -3.27 9.45 -9.91
N SER A 69 -2.62 8.31 -10.19
CA SER A 69 -2.54 7.73 -11.52
C SER A 69 -3.83 7.02 -11.97
N LYS A 70 -4.82 6.87 -11.09
CA LYS A 70 -6.04 6.11 -11.41
C LYS A 70 -7.01 6.96 -12.23
N PRO A 71 -7.65 6.38 -13.26
CA PRO A 71 -8.57 7.12 -14.12
C PRO A 71 -9.89 7.49 -13.42
N THR A 72 -10.17 6.90 -12.25
CA THR A 72 -11.38 7.15 -11.48
C THR A 72 -11.03 7.34 -10.00
N THR A 73 -11.86 8.08 -9.28
CA THR A 73 -11.87 8.22 -7.83
C THR A 73 -12.56 7.03 -7.15
N LEU A 74 -12.52 6.97 -5.82
CA LEU A 74 -13.25 5.95 -5.06
C LEU A 74 -14.77 6.12 -5.22
N GLN A 75 -15.23 7.36 -5.12
CA GLN A 75 -16.64 7.73 -5.23
C GLN A 75 -17.20 7.41 -6.62
N GLU A 76 -16.42 7.65 -7.67
CA GLU A 76 -16.82 7.28 -9.04
C GLU A 76 -16.98 5.78 -9.20
N ASP A 77 -16.05 4.97 -8.69
CA ASP A 77 -16.19 3.51 -8.76
C ASP A 77 -17.38 3.00 -7.94
N GLU A 78 -17.68 3.60 -6.78
CA GLU A 78 -18.86 3.26 -5.98
C GLU A 78 -20.17 3.55 -6.75
N ILE A 79 -20.21 4.65 -7.50
CA ILE A 79 -21.35 4.99 -8.37
C ILE A 79 -21.45 3.98 -9.51
N ILE A 80 -20.34 3.65 -10.18
CA ILE A 80 -20.30 2.66 -11.26
C ILE A 80 -20.80 1.30 -10.75
N LEU A 81 -20.34 0.86 -9.58
CA LEU A 81 -20.73 -0.42 -9.01
C LEU A 81 -22.24 -0.47 -8.75
N LYS A 82 -22.81 0.59 -8.16
CA LYS A 82 -24.26 0.69 -7.93
C LYS A 82 -25.06 0.63 -9.24
N GLN A 83 -24.57 1.30 -10.30
CA GLN A 83 -25.21 1.27 -11.62
C GLN A 83 -25.15 -0.12 -12.25
N LEU A 84 -24.02 -0.82 -12.18
CA LEU A 84 -23.87 -2.19 -12.68
C LEU A 84 -24.79 -3.16 -11.94
N GLN A 85 -24.88 -3.04 -10.61
CA GLN A 85 -25.77 -3.89 -9.79
C GLN A 85 -27.27 -3.60 -10.02
N ALA A 86 -27.62 -2.38 -10.40
CA ALA A 86 -29.01 -2.01 -10.70
C ALA A 86 -29.49 -2.48 -12.08
N LYS A 87 -28.56 -2.77 -13.01
CA LYS A 87 -28.89 -3.31 -14.33
C LYS A 87 -29.29 -4.79 -14.20
N LYS A 88 -30.51 -5.11 -14.64
CA LYS A 88 -31.06 -6.47 -14.55
C LYS A 88 -30.55 -7.43 -15.64
N ASN A 89 -30.08 -6.91 -16.78
CA ASN A 89 -29.62 -7.69 -17.93
C ASN A 89 -28.34 -7.08 -18.53
N GLY A 90 -27.44 -7.93 -19.04
CA GLY A 90 -26.30 -7.52 -19.87
C GLY A 90 -25.09 -6.97 -19.11
N VAL A 91 -24.95 -7.31 -17.82
CA VAL A 91 -23.72 -7.04 -17.06
C VAL A 91 -23.03 -8.36 -16.79
N GLU A 92 -21.80 -8.48 -17.28
CA GLU A 92 -20.97 -9.65 -17.01
C GLU A 92 -20.45 -9.62 -15.56
N PRO A 93 -20.45 -10.74 -14.82
CA PRO A 93 -19.92 -10.81 -13.46
C PRO A 93 -18.50 -10.24 -13.31
N GLU A 94 -17.67 -10.40 -14.34
CA GLU A 94 -16.30 -9.90 -14.41
C GLU A 94 -16.23 -8.37 -14.34
N GLU A 95 -17.22 -7.66 -14.88
CA GLU A 95 -17.27 -6.19 -14.81
C GLU A 95 -17.50 -5.73 -13.37
N ILE A 96 -18.44 -6.38 -12.67
CA ILE A 96 -18.72 -6.11 -11.25
C ILE A 96 -17.47 -6.39 -10.42
N LEU A 97 -16.81 -7.54 -10.65
CA LEU A 97 -15.58 -7.91 -9.95
C LEU A 97 -14.44 -6.93 -10.22
N ALA A 98 -14.27 -6.45 -11.45
CA ALA A 98 -13.26 -5.46 -11.80
C ALA A 98 -13.48 -4.14 -11.05
N VAL A 99 -14.73 -3.67 -10.96
CA VAL A 99 -15.04 -2.43 -10.22
C VAL A 99 -14.85 -2.63 -8.71
N ALA A 100 -15.32 -3.75 -8.16
CA ALA A 100 -15.12 -4.08 -6.75
C ALA A 100 -13.64 -4.16 -6.39
N PHE A 101 -12.81 -4.77 -7.24
CA PHE A 101 -11.37 -4.84 -7.04
C PHE A 101 -10.72 -3.44 -6.99
N ARG A 102 -11.10 -2.53 -7.90
CA ARG A 102 -10.58 -1.16 -7.90
C ARG A 102 -10.95 -0.40 -6.62
N ILE A 103 -12.18 -0.56 -6.15
CA ILE A 103 -12.66 0.00 -4.88
C ILE A 103 -11.80 -0.49 -3.72
N GLU A 104 -11.66 -1.81 -3.57
CA GLU A 104 -10.89 -2.39 -2.47
C GLU A 104 -9.42 -2.00 -2.52
N LYS A 105 -8.80 -1.97 -3.72
CA LYS A 105 -7.45 -1.46 -3.88
C LYS A 105 -7.31 -0.01 -3.40
N LYS A 106 -8.22 0.89 -3.81
CA LYS A 106 -8.21 2.30 -3.38
C LYS A 106 -8.40 2.45 -1.87
N LYS A 107 -9.28 1.66 -1.26
CA LYS A 107 -9.48 1.65 0.19
C LYS A 107 -8.21 1.24 0.93
N ILE A 108 -7.58 0.14 0.53
CA ILE A 108 -6.33 -0.35 1.13
C ILE A 108 -5.23 0.71 1.04
N LEU A 109 -5.08 1.38 -0.12
CA LEU A 109 -4.08 2.43 -0.30
C LEU A 109 -4.36 3.67 0.56
N LYS A 110 -5.62 4.12 0.64
CA LYS A 110 -6.01 5.22 1.52
C LYS A 110 -5.82 4.89 3.00
N GLU A 111 -6.13 3.67 3.39
CA GLU A 111 -5.90 3.20 4.77
C GLU A 111 -4.41 3.15 5.10
N ALA A 112 -3.57 2.68 4.17
CA ALA A 112 -2.12 2.70 4.33
C ALA A 112 -1.60 4.14 4.51
N LEU A 113 -2.08 5.11 3.72
CA LEU A 113 -1.74 6.53 3.88
C LEU A 113 -2.11 7.09 5.25
N ASN A 114 -3.31 6.78 5.74
CA ASN A 114 -3.76 7.25 7.05
C ASN A 114 -2.91 6.72 8.21
N ARG A 115 -2.32 5.53 8.05
CA ARG A 115 -1.42 4.92 9.05
C ARG A 115 0.04 5.40 8.93
N LEU A 116 0.40 6.01 7.79
CA LEU A 116 1.71 6.61 7.56
C LEU A 116 1.78 8.10 7.94
N GLY A 117 0.62 8.71 8.18
CA GLY A 117 0.46 10.11 8.58
C GLY A 117 0.78 10.36 10.04
#